data_AF-A0A9P4I7A8-F1
#
_entry.id   AF-A0A9P4I7A8-F1
#
_cell.length_a   1.000
_cell.length_b   1.000
_cell.length_c   1.000
_cell.angle_alpha   90.00
_cell.angle_beta   90.00
_cell.angle_gamma   90.00
#
_symmetry.space_group_name_H-M   'P 1'
#
loop_
_entity.id
_entity.type
_entity.pdbx_description
1 polymer ?
#
loop_
_entity_poly.entity_id
_entity_poly.type
_entity_poly.pdbx_seq_one_letter_code
_entity_poly.pdbx_strand_id
1 'polypeptide(L)'
;MYTSTLFFLPLAAGFAAAICPGFNYAIGNVVPEGNGVNRWNVYDDSCNVVDGLTTNRNPCEQGTFGCSPPPVLFNQYTNSFTGLIYACRPDPNSGNCGSDVISVCCRNDGN
;
A
#
# COMPACT_ATOMS: atom_id res chain seq x y z
N MET A 1 -2.48 24.28 -53.03
CA MET A 1 -1.86 23.25 -52.16
C MET A 1 -1.01 23.97 -51.13
N TYR A 2 -1.35 23.98 -49.84
CA TYR A 2 -0.37 24.03 -48.73
C TYR A 2 -1.00 23.43 -47.47
N THR A 3 -0.15 22.72 -46.76
CA THR A 3 -0.42 21.52 -45.95
C THR A 3 -0.91 21.89 -44.55
N SER A 4 -1.99 21.26 -44.10
CA SER A 4 -2.50 21.40 -42.73
C SER A 4 -1.71 20.46 -41.81
N THR A 5 -0.87 21.02 -40.94
CA THR A 5 -0.03 20.25 -40.03
C THR A 5 -0.83 19.86 -38.79
N LEU A 6 -1.25 18.59 -38.72
CA LEU A 6 -1.82 18.01 -37.50
C LEU A 6 -0.69 17.77 -36.48
N PHE A 7 -0.72 18.56 -35.40
CA PHE A 7 0.09 18.30 -34.21
C PHE A 7 -0.46 17.06 -33.49
N PHE A 8 0.23 15.93 -33.64
CA PHE A 8 0.04 14.77 -32.77
C PHE A 8 0.75 15.03 -31.43
N LEU A 9 -0.01 15.29 -30.36
CA LEU A 9 0.53 15.21 -29.01
C LEU A 9 0.73 13.74 -28.63
N PRO A 10 1.93 13.31 -28.21
CA PRO A 10 2.10 11.99 -27.64
C PRO A 10 1.45 11.96 -26.26
N LEU A 11 0.40 11.15 -26.11
CA LEU A 11 -0.12 10.78 -24.80
C LEU A 11 0.96 9.93 -24.11
N ALA A 12 1.69 10.52 -23.16
CA ALA A 12 2.54 9.75 -22.26
C ALA A 12 1.63 8.90 -21.37
N ALA A 13 1.35 7.67 -21.78
CA ALA A 13 0.79 6.66 -20.89
C ALA A 13 1.88 6.33 -19.86
N GLY A 14 1.83 7.01 -18.71
CA GLY A 14 2.61 6.60 -17.56
C GLY A 14 2.18 5.20 -17.19
N PHE A 15 3.03 4.20 -17.45
CA PHE A 15 2.89 2.90 -16.84
C PHE A 15 3.03 3.14 -15.34
N ALA A 16 1.90 3.21 -14.62
CA ALA A 16 1.93 3.14 -13.18
C ALA A 16 2.54 1.77 -12.86
N ALA A 17 3.81 1.76 -12.47
CA ALA A 17 4.41 0.58 -11.90
C ALA A 17 3.58 0.28 -10.66
N ALA A 18 2.90 -0.88 -10.62
CA ALA A 18 2.16 -1.29 -9.44
C ALA A 18 3.12 -1.24 -8.25
N ILE A 19 2.69 -0.61 -7.15
CA ILE A 19 3.58 -0.42 -5.98
C ILE A 19 3.97 -1.77 -5.39
N CYS A 20 3.11 -2.77 -5.51
CA CYS A 20 3.39 -4.14 -5.14
C CYS A 20 3.01 -5.08 -6.28
N PRO A 21 3.91 -5.33 -7.25
CA PRO A 21 3.61 -6.15 -8.42
C PRO A 21 3.10 -7.55 -8.04
N GLY A 22 1.87 -7.88 -8.42
CA GLY A 22 1.26 -9.19 -8.16
C GLY A 22 0.64 -9.36 -6.77
N PHE A 23 0.41 -8.27 -6.04
CA PHE A 23 -0.32 -8.22 -4.77
C PHE A 23 -1.63 -7.44 -4.92
N ASN A 24 -2.42 -7.36 -3.85
CA ASN A 24 -3.68 -6.62 -3.84
C ASN A 24 -3.56 -5.27 -3.13
N TYR A 25 -2.75 -5.23 -2.07
CA TYR A 25 -2.58 -4.09 -1.22
C TYR A 25 -1.13 -3.93 -0.79
N ALA A 26 -0.79 -2.74 -0.31
CA ALA A 26 0.49 -2.41 0.28
C ALA A 26 0.28 -1.74 1.64
N ILE A 27 1.12 -2.03 2.63
CA ILE A 27 1.12 -1.32 3.92
C ILE A 27 2.30 -0.35 3.93
N GLY A 28 2.01 0.93 4.15
CA GLY A 28 3.01 1.98 4.30
C GLY A 28 3.73 1.95 5.65
N ASN A 29 4.79 2.74 5.75
CA ASN A 29 5.49 2.94 7.00
C ASN A 29 4.66 3.75 8.00
N VAL A 30 5.14 3.82 9.24
CA VAL A 30 4.50 4.62 10.29
C VAL A 30 4.52 6.11 9.93
N VAL A 31 3.36 6.74 10.00
CA VAL A 31 3.14 8.17 9.88
C VAL A 31 2.82 8.73 11.28
N PRO A 32 3.71 9.53 11.89
CA PRO A 32 3.44 10.12 13.19
C PRO A 32 2.42 11.26 13.06
N GLU A 33 1.31 11.16 13.79
CA GLU A 33 0.25 12.19 13.81
C GLU A 33 0.41 13.16 15.00
N GLY A 34 1.39 12.89 15.88
CA GLY A 34 1.64 13.65 17.10
C GLY A 34 0.92 13.07 18.33
N ASN A 35 1.25 13.59 19.52
CA ASN A 35 0.68 13.14 20.81
C ASN A 35 0.78 11.62 21.07
N GLY A 36 1.79 10.96 20.52
CA GLY A 36 1.97 9.50 20.62
C GLY A 36 0.99 8.69 19.77
N VAL A 37 0.23 9.32 18.88
CA VAL A 37 -0.65 8.67 17.91
C VAL A 37 0.13 8.44 16.62
N ASN A 38 0.02 7.22 16.10
CA ASN A 38 0.63 6.78 14.87
C ASN A 38 -0.44 6.31 13.89
N ARG A 39 -0.19 6.52 12.61
CA ARG A 39 -1.01 6.06 11.51
C ARG A 39 -0.23 5.15 10.58
N TRP A 40 -0.88 4.13 10.06
CA TRP A 40 -0.39 3.31 8.96
C TRP A 40 -1.45 3.28 7.88
N ASN A 41 -1.03 3.56 6.65
CA ASN A 41 -1.92 3.54 5.50
C ASN A 41 -1.85 2.19 4.79
N VAL A 42 -2.99 1.76 4.27
CA VAL A 42 -3.08 0.67 3.32
C VAL A 42 -3.40 1.25 1.95
N TYR A 43 -2.57 0.92 0.98
CA TYR A 43 -2.69 1.40 -0.39
C TYR A 43 -3.16 0.31 -1.33
N ASP A 44 -3.88 0.69 -2.38
CA ASP A 44 -4.04 -0.12 -3.58
C ASP A 44 -2.83 0.02 -4.53
N ASP A 45 -2.86 -0.70 -5.65
CA ASP A 45 -1.80 -0.66 -6.68
C ASP A 45 -1.64 0.71 -7.36
N SER A 46 -2.57 1.64 -7.16
CA SER A 46 -2.58 3.00 -7.73
C SER A 46 -2.20 4.08 -6.70
N CYS A 47 -1.65 3.69 -5.55
CA CYS A 47 -1.29 4.60 -4.45
C CYS A 47 -2.47 5.31 -3.80
N ASN A 48 -3.70 4.84 -3.99
CA ASN A 48 -4.83 5.37 -3.23
C ASN A 48 -4.82 4.76 -1.85
N VAL A 49 -4.99 5.58 -0.82
CA VAL A 49 -5.24 5.08 0.54
C VAL A 49 -6.64 4.51 0.58
N VAL A 50 -6.75 3.21 0.77
CA VAL A 50 -8.02 2.46 0.76
C VAL A 50 -8.45 1.99 2.14
N ASP A 51 -7.51 1.88 3.08
CA ASP A 51 -7.77 1.57 4.49
C ASP A 51 -6.60 2.13 5.34
N GLY A 52 -6.69 1.97 6.65
CA GLY A 52 -5.59 2.31 7.54
C GLY A 52 -5.93 2.12 9.01
N LEU A 53 -4.90 2.22 9.84
CA LEU A 53 -5.05 2.16 11.29
C LEU A 53 -4.41 3.40 11.91
N THR A 54 -5.19 4.13 12.69
CA THR A 54 -4.70 5.22 13.53
C THR A 54 -4.85 4.82 14.99
N THR A 55 -3.75 4.71 15.72
CA THR A 55 -3.76 4.25 17.11
C THR A 55 -2.54 4.76 17.88
N ASN A 56 -2.67 4.85 19.20
CA ASN A 56 -1.55 5.04 20.13
C ASN A 56 -1.12 3.74 20.83
N ARG A 57 -1.63 2.59 20.36
CA ARG A 57 -1.34 1.25 20.89
C ARG A 57 -0.53 0.43 19.89
N ASN A 58 -0.21 -0.81 20.26
CA ASN A 58 0.42 -1.77 19.36
C ASN A 58 -0.50 -2.03 18.14
N PRO A 59 -0.06 -1.70 16.90
CA PRO A 59 -0.88 -1.89 15.70
C PRO A 59 -1.21 -3.36 15.42
N CYS A 60 -0.35 -4.29 15.87
CA CYS A 60 -0.51 -5.73 15.70
C CYS A 60 -1.66 -6.34 16.52
N GLU A 61 -2.21 -5.57 17.48
CA GLU A 61 -3.26 -6.03 18.41
C GLU A 61 -4.59 -5.34 18.17
N GLN A 62 -4.67 -4.46 17.16
CA GLN A 62 -5.91 -3.71 16.87
C GLN A 62 -6.86 -4.47 15.93
N GLY A 63 -6.46 -5.63 15.41
CA GLY A 63 -7.25 -6.46 14.50
C GLY A 63 -7.10 -6.12 13.01
N THR A 64 -6.65 -4.92 12.65
CA THR A 64 -6.37 -4.53 11.25
C THR A 64 -5.10 -5.17 10.71
N PHE A 65 -4.05 -5.26 11.54
CA PHE A 65 -2.77 -5.84 11.15
C PHE A 65 -2.40 -7.01 12.06
N GLY A 66 -1.84 -8.05 11.46
CA GLY A 66 -1.10 -9.09 12.19
C GLY A 66 0.39 -8.90 11.98
N CYS A 67 1.17 -9.34 12.97
CA CYS A 67 2.63 -9.23 12.92
C CYS A 67 3.33 -10.58 13.14
N SER A 68 4.46 -10.75 12.47
CA SER A 68 5.35 -11.89 12.69
C SER A 68 6.08 -11.82 14.04
N PRO A 69 6.58 -12.95 14.55
CA PRO A 69 7.62 -12.94 15.57
C PRO A 69 8.85 -12.13 15.13
N PRO A 70 9.74 -11.74 16.07
CA PRO A 70 10.95 -10.99 15.75
C PRO A 70 11.77 -11.61 14.59
N PRO A 71 12.20 -10.82 13.58
CA PRO A 71 11.95 -9.38 13.41
C PRO A 71 10.47 -9.09 13.13
N VAL A 72 9.90 -8.16 13.90
CA VAL A 72 8.47 -7.84 13.83
C VAL A 72 8.17 -7.14 12.52
N LEU A 73 7.42 -7.80 11.65
CA LEU A 73 6.94 -7.29 10.37
C LEU A 73 5.43 -7.51 10.30
N PHE A 74 4.73 -6.66 9.55
CA PHE A 74 3.34 -6.93 9.23
C PHE A 74 3.24 -8.16 8.32
N ASN A 75 2.62 -9.23 8.81
CA ASN A 75 2.45 -10.49 8.06
C ASN A 75 0.99 -10.75 7.67
N GLN A 76 0.07 -9.91 8.14
CA GLN A 76 -1.35 -10.00 7.82
C GLN A 76 -1.99 -8.62 7.78
N TYR A 77 -2.92 -8.45 6.85
CA TYR A 77 -3.86 -7.34 6.81
C TYR A 77 -5.29 -7.87 6.76
N THR A 78 -6.14 -7.38 7.65
CA THR A 78 -7.58 -7.64 7.65
C THR A 78 -8.29 -6.38 7.21
N ASN A 79 -8.95 -6.44 6.05
CA ASN A 79 -9.66 -5.30 5.47
C ASN A 79 -10.85 -4.93 6.37
N SER A 80 -10.88 -3.68 6.85
CA SER A 80 -11.87 -3.24 7.85
C SER A 80 -13.30 -3.17 7.31
N PHE A 81 -13.47 -3.10 5.99
CA PHE A 81 -14.77 -3.00 5.32
C PHE A 81 -15.37 -4.35 4.95
N THR A 82 -14.53 -5.29 4.51
CA THR A 82 -14.97 -6.60 4.00
C THR A 82 -14.70 -7.76 4.95
N GLY A 83 -13.81 -7.57 5.93
CA GLY A 83 -13.34 -8.62 6.82
C GLY A 83 -12.41 -9.65 6.16
N LEU A 84 -12.07 -9.48 4.88
CA LEU A 84 -11.15 -10.36 4.16
C LEU A 84 -9.72 -10.23 4.71
N ILE A 85 -9.03 -11.36 4.77
CA ILE A 85 -7.67 -11.47 5.31
C ILE A 85 -6.68 -11.67 4.17
N TYR A 86 -5.60 -10.91 4.19
CA TYR A 86 -4.53 -10.91 3.20
C TYR A 86 -3.21 -11.24 3.89
N ALA A 87 -2.43 -12.15 3.30
CA ALA A 87 -1.10 -12.48 3.77
C ALA A 87 -0.12 -11.43 3.26
N CYS A 88 0.70 -10.89 4.16
CA CYS A 88 1.66 -9.83 3.86
C CYS A 88 3.10 -10.32 3.97
N ARG A 89 3.96 -9.83 3.08
CA ARG A 89 5.39 -10.13 3.07
C ARG A 89 6.19 -8.96 2.49
N PRO A 90 7.45 -8.76 2.91
CA PRO A 90 8.34 -7.83 2.24
C PRO A 90 8.50 -8.25 0.77
N ASP A 91 8.54 -7.27 -0.13
CA ASP A 91 8.83 -7.51 -1.55
C ASP A 91 9.94 -6.55 -2.00
N PRO A 92 11.03 -7.03 -2.61
CA PRO A 92 12.14 -6.17 -3.04
C PRO A 92 11.77 -5.26 -4.21
N ASN A 93 10.66 -5.51 -4.89
CA ASN A 93 10.11 -4.67 -5.94
C ASN A 93 9.02 -3.73 -5.40
N SER A 94 8.84 -3.65 -4.06
CA SER A 94 7.90 -2.70 -3.49
C SER A 94 8.35 -1.27 -3.80
N GLY A 95 7.39 -0.45 -4.21
CA GLY A 95 7.59 0.95 -4.49
C GLY A 95 7.33 1.86 -3.29
N ASN A 96 7.00 3.11 -3.60
CA ASN A 96 6.63 4.14 -2.65
C ASN A 96 5.40 4.90 -3.16
N CYS A 97 4.59 5.37 -2.22
CA CYS A 97 3.46 6.26 -2.49
C CYS A 97 3.80 7.66 -2.00
N GLY A 98 4.27 8.50 -2.93
CA GLY A 98 4.83 9.81 -2.59
C GLY A 98 6.06 9.65 -1.70
N SER A 99 5.97 10.12 -0.46
CA SER A 99 7.03 9.99 0.55
C SER A 99 6.93 8.73 1.41
N ASP A 100 5.83 7.98 1.31
CA ASP A 100 5.60 6.78 2.12
C ASP A 100 6.19 5.55 1.44
N VAL A 101 7.23 4.97 2.06
CA VAL A 101 7.88 3.75 1.58
C VAL A 101 7.08 2.55 2.05
N ILE A 102 6.73 1.65 1.14
CA ILE A 102 5.96 0.46 1.47
C ILE A 102 6.80 -0.50 2.32
N SER A 103 6.26 -0.88 3.47
CA SER A 103 6.88 -1.86 4.37
C SER A 103 6.67 -3.29 3.86
N VAL A 104 5.44 -3.64 3.48
CA VAL A 104 5.07 -4.98 3.00
C VAL A 104 3.96 -4.93 1.97
N CYS A 105 3.91 -5.97 1.14
CA CYS A 105 2.87 -6.18 0.14
C CYS A 105 1.95 -7.34 0.58
N CYS A 106 0.64 -7.17 0.40
CA CYS A 106 -0.40 -8.08 0.90
C CYS A 106 -1.24 -8.66 -0.23
N ARG A 107 -1.38 -9.99 -0.27
CA ARG A 107 -2.16 -10.70 -1.29
C ARG A 107 -3.17 -11.63 -0.64
N ASN A 108 -4.31 -11.80 -1.30
CA ASN A 108 -5.26 -12.84 -0.93
C ASN A 108 -4.69 -14.17 -1.41
N ASP A 109 -4.06 -14.93 -0.51
CA ASP A 109 -3.53 -16.26 -0.81
C ASP A 109 -4.62 -17.36 -0.68
N GLY A 110 -5.89 -16.99 -0.48
CA GLY A 110 -7.04 -17.89 -0.59
C GLY A 110 -7.28 -18.79 0.62
N ASN A 111 -7.04 -18.31 1.83
CA ASN A 111 -7.30 -19.07 3.05
C ASN A 111 -8.79 -19.15 3.41
#